data_AF-A0A327S283-F1
#
_entry.id   AF-A0A327S283-F1
#
_cell.length_a   1.000
_cell.length_b   1.000
_cell.length_c   1.000
_cell.angle_alpha   90.00
_cell.angle_beta   90.00
_cell.angle_gamma   90.00
#
_symmetry.space_group_name_H-M   'P 1'
#
loop_
_entity.id
_entity.type
_entity.pdbx_description
1 polymer ?
#
loop_
_entity_poly.entity_id
_entity_poly.type
_entity_poly.pdbx_seq_one_letter_code
_entity_poly.pdbx_strand_id
1 'polypeptide(L)'
;MGFVFQQSFSQRRISESTKVVFVVNEESNTIDALELFEQEKSKLLTEKYPRSKFFLGLLNGDYKVENNRISPSKGTVLTMYTNKKELPGDTFLPGDTFLPGDTFLPGDTFLPGDTFTLDKSTFKVEEFNSSKLIFKTQ
;
A
#
# COMPACT_ATOMS: atom_id res chain seq x y z
N MET A 1 -37.73 4.05 -6.73
CA MET A 1 -36.94 3.39 -5.67
C MET A 1 -35.67 2.86 -6.31
N GLY A 2 -34.58 3.64 -6.27
CA GLY A 2 -33.29 3.23 -6.81
C GLY A 2 -32.36 2.93 -5.65
N PHE A 3 -32.12 1.64 -5.37
CA PHE A 3 -31.10 1.24 -4.42
C PHE A 3 -29.73 1.40 -5.10
N VAL A 4 -29.00 2.45 -4.73
CA VAL A 4 -27.57 2.54 -5.02
C VAL A 4 -26.89 1.50 -4.15
N PHE A 5 -26.35 0.45 -4.76
CA PHE A 5 -25.47 -0.50 -4.07
C PHE A 5 -24.18 0.22 -3.69
N GLN A 6 -24.18 0.84 -2.52
CA GLN A 6 -22.94 1.19 -1.84
C GLN A 6 -22.35 -0.14 -1.36
N GLN A 7 -21.39 -0.70 -2.09
CA GLN A 7 -20.70 -1.91 -1.67
C GLN A 7 -19.79 -1.57 -0.46
N SER A 8 -20.38 -1.52 0.73
CA SER A 8 -19.61 -1.63 1.97
C SER A 8 -19.19 -3.07 2.12
N PHE A 9 -17.93 -3.36 1.79
CA PHE A 9 -17.29 -4.62 2.16
C PHE A 9 -17.08 -4.63 3.68
N SER A 10 -18.13 -4.93 4.45
CA SER A 10 -17.96 -5.36 5.85
C SER A 10 -17.65 -6.86 5.86
N GLN A 11 -16.50 -7.25 5.30
CA GLN A 11 -16.03 -8.63 5.45
C GLN A 11 -15.29 -8.77 6.77
N ARG A 12 -16.05 -9.15 7.80
CA ARG A 12 -15.50 -9.68 9.05
C ARG A 12 -14.96 -11.10 8.80
N ARG A 13 -13.81 -11.20 8.13
CA ARG A 13 -12.94 -12.39 8.13
C ARG A 13 -11.73 -12.09 8.99
N ILE A 14 -11.74 -12.51 10.25
CA ILE A 14 -10.51 -12.65 11.00
C ILE A 14 -9.79 -13.88 10.43
N SER A 15 -8.96 -13.72 9.38
CA SER A 15 -7.80 -14.59 9.12
C SER A 15 -6.96 -14.30 7.87
N GLU A 16 -7.37 -13.45 6.91
CA GLU A 16 -6.53 -13.15 5.74
C GLU A 16 -6.36 -11.64 5.56
N SER A 17 -5.14 -11.18 5.77
CA SER A 17 -4.72 -9.81 5.44
C SER A 17 -5.03 -9.49 3.97
N THR A 18 -5.60 -8.33 3.70
CA THR A 18 -5.86 -7.86 2.34
C THR A 18 -4.55 -7.44 1.68
N LYS A 19 -4.25 -7.96 0.49
CA LYS A 19 -3.10 -7.49 -0.29
C LYS A 19 -3.40 -6.12 -0.89
N VAL A 20 -2.45 -5.21 -0.74
CA VAL A 20 -2.56 -3.82 -1.18
C VAL A 20 -1.29 -3.38 -1.89
N VAL A 21 -1.40 -2.32 -2.69
CA VAL A 21 -0.28 -1.66 -3.36
C VAL A 21 -0.16 -0.25 -2.80
N PHE A 22 1.00 0.06 -2.23
CA PHE A 22 1.37 1.41 -1.88
C PHE A 22 1.94 2.10 -3.12
N VAL A 23 1.33 3.20 -3.52
CA VAL A 23 1.82 4.05 -4.60
C VAL A 23 2.64 5.16 -3.97
N VAL A 24 3.95 5.13 -4.19
CA VAL A 24 4.92 6.05 -3.62
C VAL A 24 5.48 6.93 -4.73
N ASN A 25 5.36 8.25 -4.59
CA ASN A 25 5.92 9.19 -5.54
C ASN A 25 7.44 9.05 -5.62
N GLU A 26 8.03 9.00 -6.82
CA GLU A 26 9.48 8.86 -6.96
C GLU A 26 10.25 10.15 -6.65
N GLU A 27 9.64 11.31 -6.90
CA GLU A 27 10.27 12.62 -6.72
C GLU A 27 10.22 13.03 -5.24
N SER A 28 9.06 12.88 -4.60
CA SER A 28 8.86 13.31 -3.19
C SER A 28 9.00 12.18 -2.17
N ASN A 29 9.04 10.91 -2.59
CA ASN A 29 9.03 9.73 -1.71
C ASN A 29 7.84 9.69 -0.73
N THR A 30 6.73 10.36 -1.05
CA THR A 30 5.48 10.32 -0.29
C THR A 30 4.57 9.21 -0.77
N ILE A 31 3.75 8.65 0.12
CA ILE A 31 2.67 7.73 -0.27
C ILE A 31 1.51 8.57 -0.80
N ASP A 32 1.26 8.49 -2.11
CA ASP A 32 0.20 9.25 -2.79
C ASP A 32 -1.13 8.47 -2.84
N ALA A 33 -1.05 7.14 -2.77
CA ALA A 33 -2.22 6.29 -2.81
C ALA A 33 -2.00 4.93 -2.14
N LEU A 34 -3.11 4.35 -1.72
CA LEU A 34 -3.23 2.93 -1.41
C LEU A 34 -4.26 2.33 -2.36
N GLU A 35 -3.87 1.33 -3.13
CA GLU A 35 -4.72 0.67 -4.12
C GLU A 35 -4.92 -0.80 -3.74
N LEU A 36 -6.08 -1.36 -4.08
CA LEU A 36 -6.30 -2.79 -3.95
C LEU A 36 -5.41 -3.53 -4.93
N PHE A 37 -4.72 -4.56 -4.43
CA PHE A 37 -3.85 -5.37 -5.26
C PHE A 37 -4.70 -6.27 -6.18
N GLU A 38 -4.61 -6.01 -7.48
CA GLU A 38 -5.22 -6.83 -8.53
C GLU A 38 -4.17 -7.16 -9.60
N GLN A 39 -3.89 -8.45 -9.80
CA GLN A 39 -2.83 -8.91 -10.71
C GLN A 39 -3.06 -8.43 -12.15
N GLU A 40 -4.30 -8.44 -12.62
CA GLU A 40 -4.65 -8.05 -14.00
C GLU A 40 -4.55 -6.52 -14.23
N LYS A 41 -4.56 -5.72 -13.15
CA LYS A 41 -4.55 -4.25 -13.21
C LYS A 41 -3.19 -3.64 -12.85
N SER A 42 -2.17 -4.45 -12.60
CA SER A 42 -0.81 -3.96 -12.28
C SER A 42 -0.27 -3.03 -13.37
N LYS A 43 -0.46 -3.37 -14.64
CA LYS A 43 -0.06 -2.54 -15.78
C LYS A 43 -0.80 -1.19 -15.81
N LEU A 44 -2.08 -1.18 -15.43
CA LEU A 44 -2.87 0.05 -15.35
C LEU A 44 -2.41 0.96 -14.21
N LEU A 45 -1.83 0.42 -13.14
CA LEU A 45 -1.26 1.23 -12.06
C LEU A 45 -0.07 2.05 -12.57
N THR A 46 0.82 1.45 -13.36
CA THR A 46 1.97 2.14 -13.96
C THR A 46 1.53 3.25 -14.93
N GLU A 47 0.46 3.04 -15.70
CA GLU A 47 -0.12 4.07 -16.57
C GLU A 47 -0.81 5.19 -15.77
N LYS A 48 -1.51 4.85 -14.68
CA LYS A 48 -2.20 5.80 -13.81
C LYS A 48 -1.23 6.64 -12.98
N TYR A 49 -0.08 6.08 -12.62
CA TYR A 49 0.94 6.70 -11.77
C TYR A 49 2.34 6.59 -12.41
N PRO A 50 2.62 7.37 -13.46
CA PRO A 50 3.84 7.23 -14.28
C PRO A 50 5.14 7.67 -13.59
N ARG A 51 5.06 8.31 -12.41
CA ARG A 51 6.20 8.76 -11.59
C ARG A 51 6.13 8.19 -10.19
N SER A 52 5.73 6.93 -10.09
CA SER A 52 5.53 6.28 -8.81
C SER A 52 6.18 4.90 -8.77
N LYS A 53 6.76 4.59 -7.61
CA LYS A 53 7.14 3.25 -7.19
C LYS A 53 5.95 2.56 -6.56
N PHE A 54 5.85 1.26 -6.76
CA PHE A 54 4.79 0.45 -6.18
C PHE A 54 5.39 -0.51 -5.17
N PHE A 55 4.88 -0.51 -3.95
CA PHE A 55 5.30 -1.45 -2.93
C PHE A 55 4.14 -2.35 -2.55
N LEU A 56 4.39 -3.66 -2.56
CA LEU A 56 3.39 -4.60 -2.08
C LEU A 56 3.26 -4.51 -0.57
N GLY A 57 2.04 -4.72 -0.09
CA GLY A 57 1.80 -4.75 1.34
C GLY A 57 0.54 -5.49 1.72
N LEU A 58 0.30 -5.49 3.02
CA LEU A 58 -0.83 -6.12 3.67
C LEU A 58 -1.60 -5.09 4.50
N LEU A 59 -2.92 -5.21 4.48
CA LEU A 59 -3.84 -4.43 5.30
C LEU A 59 -4.63 -5.38 6.21
N ASN A 60 -4.61 -5.07 7.49
CA ASN A 60 -5.27 -5.84 8.54
C ASN A 60 -6.19 -4.90 9.33
N GLY A 61 -7.48 -4.94 9.00
CA GLY A 61 -8.51 -4.09 9.61
C GLY A 61 -9.63 -3.78 8.64
N ASP A 62 -10.56 -2.93 9.07
CA ASP A 62 -11.70 -2.51 8.25
C ASP A 62 -11.27 -1.43 7.26
N TYR A 63 -11.72 -1.50 6.02
CA TYR A 63 -11.42 -0.50 4.99
C TYR A 63 -12.57 -0.32 4.02
N LYS A 64 -12.58 0.82 3.33
CA LYS A 64 -13.48 1.11 2.22
C LYS A 64 -12.69 1.11 0.92
N VAL A 65 -13.32 0.66 -0.16
CA VAL A 65 -12.75 0.72 -1.50
C VAL A 65 -13.63 1.61 -2.36
N GLU A 66 -13.03 2.64 -2.96
CA GLU A 66 -13.68 3.54 -3.91
C GLU A 66 -12.76 3.69 -5.13
N ASN A 67 -13.24 3.34 -6.33
CA ASN A 67 -12.44 3.40 -7.56
C ASN A 67 -11.07 2.71 -7.45
N ASN A 68 -11.03 1.53 -6.81
CA ASN A 68 -9.83 0.74 -6.52
C ASN A 68 -8.87 1.33 -5.46
N ARG A 69 -9.11 2.57 -5.01
CA ARG A 69 -8.40 3.15 -3.87
C ARG A 69 -8.95 2.63 -2.57
N ILE A 70 -8.06 2.38 -1.62
CA ILE A 70 -8.37 1.92 -0.29
C ILE A 70 -8.30 3.10 0.68
N SER A 71 -9.37 3.27 1.44
CA SER A 71 -9.42 4.14 2.62
C SER A 71 -9.54 3.28 3.88
N PRO A 72 -8.44 3.04 4.60
CA PRO A 72 -8.46 2.26 5.83
C PRO A 72 -9.25 2.97 6.92
N SER A 73 -9.98 2.22 7.75
CA SER A 73 -10.69 2.75 8.92
C SER A 73 -9.75 2.81 10.11
N LYS A 74 -10.07 3.66 11.09
CA LYS A 74 -9.32 3.79 12.35
C LYS A 74 -9.00 2.44 12.99
N GLY A 75 -7.76 2.27 13.45
CA GLY A 75 -7.26 1.04 14.07
C GLY A 75 -6.75 -0.01 13.10
N THR A 76 -6.89 0.20 11.79
CA THR A 76 -6.32 -0.66 10.75
C THR A 76 -4.80 -0.58 10.75
N VAL A 77 -4.16 -1.75 10.67
CA VAL A 77 -2.71 -1.91 10.57
C VAL A 77 -2.34 -2.19 9.12
N LEU A 78 -1.34 -1.50 8.60
CA LEU A 78 -0.81 -1.71 7.27
C LEU A 78 0.66 -2.05 7.34
N THR A 79 1.08 -3.03 6.55
CA THR A 79 2.48 -3.43 6.41
C THR A 79 2.89 -3.21 4.95
N MET A 80 3.84 -2.32 4.70
CA MET A 80 4.47 -2.12 3.41
C MET A 80 5.79 -2.89 3.36
N TYR A 81 5.98 -3.73 2.36
CA TYR A 81 7.23 -4.46 2.16
C TYR A 81 8.17 -3.64 1.28
N THR A 82 9.09 -2.91 1.89
CA THR A 82 10.04 -2.02 1.22
C THR A 82 11.05 -2.76 0.34
N ASN A 83 11.28 -4.04 0.62
CA ASN A 83 12.12 -4.94 -0.17
C ASN A 83 11.37 -5.61 -1.34
N LYS A 84 10.06 -5.38 -1.49
CA LYS A 84 9.23 -5.94 -2.57
C LYS A 84 8.64 -4.82 -3.41
N LYS A 85 9.47 -4.30 -4.32
CA LYS A 85 9.15 -3.20 -5.25
C LYS A 85 8.35 -3.62 -6.49
N GLU A 86 8.05 -4.91 -6.66
CA GLU A 86 7.59 -5.43 -7.96
C GLU A 86 6.11 -5.82 -7.95
N LEU A 87 5.37 -5.28 -8.92
CA LEU A 87 3.99 -5.67 -9.22
C LEU A 87 4.01 -6.87 -10.18
N PRO A 88 3.18 -7.91 -9.95
CA PRO A 88 3.06 -9.02 -10.88
C PRO A 88 2.36 -8.55 -12.15
N GLY A 89 3.07 -8.65 -13.27
CA GLY A 89 2.72 -8.03 -14.55
C GLY A 89 3.98 -7.66 -15.34
N ASP A 90 5.08 -7.37 -14.62
CA ASP A 90 6.42 -7.53 -15.17
C ASP A 90 6.66 -9.03 -15.39
N THR A 91 7.07 -9.37 -16.62
CA THR A 91 7.19 -10.76 -17.04
C THR A 91 8.37 -11.40 -16.32
N PHE A 92 8.09 -12.25 -15.32
CA PHE A 92 9.09 -13.09 -14.67
C PHE A 92 9.73 -14.02 -15.71
N LEU A 93 11.02 -13.82 -15.99
CA LEU A 93 11.84 -14.89 -16.52
C LEU A 93 12.34 -15.73 -15.33
N PRO A 94 12.28 -17.06 -15.38
CA PRO A 94 12.83 -17.90 -14.33
C PRO A 94 14.36 -17.73 -14.31
N GLY A 95 14.87 -16.94 -13.35
CA GLY A 95 16.28 -16.57 -13.25
C GLY A 95 16.54 -15.24 -12.54
N ASP A 96 15.50 -14.40 -12.37
CA ASP A 96 15.66 -13.09 -11.74
C ASP A 96 15.99 -13.24 -10.25
N THR A 97 17.27 -13.02 -9.96
CA THR A 97 17.83 -13.02 -8.61
C THR A 97 17.51 -11.68 -7.99
N PHE A 98 16.61 -11.67 -7.00
CA PHE A 98 16.33 -10.51 -6.16
C PHE A 98 17.65 -9.97 -5.58
N LEU A 99 18.05 -8.76 -5.96
CA LEU A 99 19.17 -8.07 -5.33
C LEU A 99 18.65 -7.35 -4.07
N PRO A 100 18.93 -7.85 -2.84
CA PRO A 100 18.75 -7.03 -1.64
C PRO A 100 19.82 -5.93 -1.67
N GLY A 101 19.43 -4.66 -1.67
CA GLY A 101 20.44 -3.60 -1.70
C GLY A 101 19.95 -2.16 -1.70
N ASP A 102 18.72 -1.89 -2.11
CA ASP A 102 18.22 -0.51 -2.07
C ASP A 102 17.82 -0.12 -0.66
N THR A 103 18.79 0.46 0.03
CA THR A 103 18.58 1.19 1.28
C THR A 103 17.68 2.37 0.95
N PHE A 104 16.46 2.38 1.50
CA PHE A 104 15.68 3.61 1.61
C PHE A 104 16.56 4.65 2.32
N LEU A 105 17.05 5.65 1.59
CA LEU A 105 17.81 6.79 2.12
C LEU A 105 17.16 8.10 1.65
N PRO A 106 17.20 9.15 2.49
CA PRO A 106 16.00 9.76 3.05
C PRO A 106 15.72 11.18 2.53
N GLY A 107 14.45 11.56 2.53
CA GLY A 107 13.99 12.95 2.50
C GLY A 107 13.25 13.31 3.79
N ASP A 108 12.36 12.42 4.22
CA ASP A 108 11.79 12.35 5.57
C ASP A 108 11.81 10.88 6.00
N THR A 109 12.59 10.55 7.03
CA THR A 109 12.67 9.18 7.54
C THR A 109 11.44 8.97 8.41
N PHE A 110 10.53 8.09 8.03
CA PHE A 110 9.45 7.65 8.92
C PHE A 110 10.06 7.03 10.19
N LEU A 111 10.15 7.81 11.25
CA LEU A 111 10.54 7.34 12.57
C LEU A 111 9.31 6.75 13.29
N PRO A 112 9.49 5.76 14.19
CA PRO A 112 8.39 5.28 15.01
C PRO A 112 7.81 6.45 15.80
N GLY A 113 6.50 6.64 15.69
CA GLY A 113 5.81 7.80 16.26
C GLY A 113 5.43 8.87 15.24
N ASP A 114 6.07 8.91 14.07
CA ASP A 114 5.73 9.86 13.01
C ASP A 114 4.31 9.62 12.51
N THR A 115 3.67 10.71 12.12
CA THR A 115 2.32 10.67 11.58
C THR A 115 2.25 11.34 10.23
N PHE A 116 1.53 10.73 9.30
CA PHE A 116 1.19 11.34 8.01
C PHE A 116 -0.28 11.14 7.70
N THR A 117 -0.83 11.97 6.82
CA THR A 117 -2.21 11.88 6.39
C THR A 117 -2.26 11.45 4.93
N LEU A 118 -3.07 10.43 4.63
CA LEU A 118 -3.39 10.02 3.27
C LEU A 118 -4.91 9.96 3.12
N ASP A 119 -5.42 10.67 2.12
CA ASP A 119 -6.84 10.94 1.91
C ASP A 119 -7.50 11.52 3.18
N LYS A 120 -8.30 10.72 3.90
CA LYS A 120 -8.99 11.12 5.15
C LYS A 120 -8.47 10.39 6.39
N SER A 121 -7.38 9.64 6.24
CA SER A 121 -6.86 8.76 7.27
C SER A 121 -5.51 9.26 7.77
N THR A 122 -5.35 9.30 9.09
CA THR A 122 -4.06 9.61 9.73
C THR A 122 -3.38 8.30 10.07
N PHE A 123 -2.15 8.13 9.61
CA PHE A 123 -1.30 6.97 9.85
C PHE A 123 -0.23 7.35 10.84
N LYS A 124 0.03 6.46 11.79
CA LYS A 124 1.17 6.53 12.69
C LYS A 124 2.13 5.39 12.38
N VAL A 125 3.42 5.69 12.28
CA VAL A 125 4.46 4.68 12.11
C VAL A 125 4.64 3.95 13.44
N GLU A 126 4.48 2.63 13.42
CA GLU A 126 4.65 1.77 14.60
C GLU A 126 6.02 1.08 14.57
N GLU A 127 6.45 0.59 13.40
CA GLU A 127 7.72 -0.12 13.24
C GLU A 127 8.32 0.21 11.86
N PHE A 128 9.63 0.40 11.81
CA PHE A 128 10.38 0.39 10.55
C PHE A 128 11.61 -0.49 10.67
N ASN A 129 11.90 -1.24 9.61
CA ASN A 129 13.19 -1.88 9.40
C ASN A 129 13.52 -1.93 7.91
N SER A 130 14.66 -2.54 7.55
CA SER A 130 15.15 -2.59 6.17
C SER A 130 14.18 -3.27 5.18
N SER A 131 13.26 -4.11 5.65
CA SER A 131 12.36 -4.93 4.83
C SER A 131 10.88 -4.55 4.91
N LYS A 132 10.46 -3.86 5.98
CA LYS A 132 9.06 -3.50 6.19
C LYS A 132 8.89 -2.18 6.93
N LEU A 133 7.80 -1.50 6.60
CA LEU A 133 7.24 -0.36 7.32
C LEU A 133 5.84 -0.73 7.80
N ILE A 134 5.56 -0.56 9.09
CA ILE A 134 4.25 -0.82 9.68
C ILE A 134 3.63 0.48 10.13
N PHE A 135 2.39 0.71 9.68
CA PHE A 135 1.59 1.86 9.98
C PHE A 135 0.31 1.44 10.69
N LYS A 136 -0.20 2.28 11.59
CA LYS A 136 -1.50 2.13 12.22
C LYS A 136 -2.32 3.40 12.06
N THR A 137 -3.53 3.24 11.57
CA THR A 137 -4.47 4.37 11.45
C THR A 137 -5.02 4.80 12.82
N GLN A 138 -5.09 6.11 13.03
CA GLN A 138 -5.49 6.75 14.29
C GLN A 138 -6.95 7.24 14.29
#